data_AF-D5SLV0-F1
#
_entry.id   AF-D5SLV0-F1
#
_cell.length_a   1.000
_cell.length_b   1.000
_cell.length_c   1.000
_cell.angle_alpha   90.00
_cell.angle_beta   90.00
_cell.angle_gamma   90.00
#
_symmetry.space_group_name_H-M   'P 1'
#
loop_
_entity.id
_entity.type
_entity.pdbx_description
1 polymer ?
#
loop_
_entity_poly.entity_id
_entity_poly.type
_entity_poly.pdbx_seq_one_letter_code
_entity_poly.pdbx_strand_id
1 'polypeptide(L)'
;MTTQLPAPPDGPCPAADGGATGSVFVLHPGEGPDGLPLLRQHAMAHSAVTGLFPGVLGLRRADPGASGTPRAVDRAARRTEALGCFLGAGAALVGSRALCRRTGPGNEEVFVEARMGGGPQYLNLHGVRDLRGTAAELDGVHVNTGVCLFAHGVLRVRDTDGRTVPVLRRSDTGPTTPVRAIEADDRLSLYEYQTILTTSRTVAGIAAALPRRVPLTVTVDIPRVQYYGYLADAFAHGLVPPALMLRWLDLVDARHARLVRIFRSRLGAGLAAVGRTAEIVCPTRGLDALGRHYRQAVLGRTAPRHDDLLRLLDRDGDPVWRAVLRTVPPADATALNDASYAVEVLRGAGVHRGGRRLVVCADEYKELPLRAEVLRLLAALAPGRTFPVLSAHPAGPVWLTDRLGRPTSAYWDDPGPVAATGNGGRTDLLALLDRLHAPVG
;
A
#
# COMPACT_ATOMS: atom_id res chain seq x y z
N MET A 1 -6.94 -24.72 12.20
CA MET A 1 -6.02 -24.24 13.24
C MET A 1 -5.99 -22.73 13.19
N THR A 2 -6.69 -22.08 14.11
CA THR A 2 -6.78 -20.61 14.21
C THR A 2 -5.51 -20.12 14.90
N THR A 3 -4.57 -19.54 14.14
CA THR A 3 -3.39 -18.90 14.72
C THR A 3 -3.83 -17.60 15.42
N GLN A 4 -4.05 -17.67 16.73
CA GLN A 4 -4.19 -16.47 17.56
C GLN A 4 -2.86 -15.70 17.50
N LEU A 5 -2.93 -14.42 17.10
CA LEU A 5 -1.80 -13.51 17.27
C LEU A 5 -1.51 -13.37 18.77
N PRO A 6 -0.25 -13.27 19.20
CA PRO A 6 0.09 -13.07 20.61
C PRO A 6 -0.57 -11.79 21.12
N ALA A 7 -1.17 -11.86 22.32
CA ALA A 7 -1.73 -10.71 23.00
C ALA A 7 -0.65 -9.63 23.18
N PRO A 8 -0.98 -8.34 22.98
CA PRO A 8 -0.03 -7.26 23.20
C PRO A 8 0.39 -7.22 24.69
N PRO A 9 1.64 -6.84 25.00
CA PRO A 9 2.08 -6.74 26.39
C PRO A 9 1.33 -5.62 27.13
N ASP A 10 0.84 -5.94 28.33
CA ASP A 10 0.27 -4.99 29.30
C ASP A 10 1.37 -4.10 29.88
N GLY A 11 1.76 -3.08 29.13
CA GLY A 11 2.68 -2.04 29.59
C GLY A 11 2.07 -0.65 29.38
N PRO A 12 2.30 0.32 30.29
CA PRO A 12 1.87 1.69 30.10
C PRO A 12 2.43 2.22 28.78
N CYS A 13 1.54 2.68 27.91
CA CYS A 13 1.89 3.27 26.64
C CYS A 13 2.62 4.59 26.92
N PRO A 14 3.86 4.80 26.43
CA PRO A 14 4.44 6.13 26.47
C PRO A 14 3.50 7.06 25.69
N ALA A 15 3.11 8.17 26.32
CA ALA A 15 2.33 9.19 25.65
C ALA A 15 3.14 9.66 24.44
N ALA A 16 2.55 9.59 23.25
CA ALA A 16 3.11 10.31 22.12
C ALA A 16 3.01 11.80 22.46
N ASP A 17 4.13 12.44 22.82
CA ASP A 17 4.24 13.88 23.14
C ASP A 17 4.00 14.81 21.92
N GLY A 18 3.09 14.42 21.03
CA GLY A 18 2.70 15.14 19.83
C GLY A 18 1.39 14.59 19.29
N GLY A 19 0.38 14.45 20.16
CA GLY A 19 -0.92 13.85 19.84
C GLY A 19 -1.49 14.33 18.52
N ALA A 20 -1.63 13.42 17.56
CA ALA A 20 -2.45 13.64 16.38
C ALA A 20 -3.89 13.88 16.87
N THR A 21 -4.40 15.10 16.74
CA THR A 21 -5.77 15.46 17.18
C THR A 21 -6.79 15.23 16.04
N GLY A 22 -6.61 14.13 15.32
CA GLY A 22 -7.48 13.72 14.22
C GLY A 22 -8.68 12.90 14.70
N SER A 23 -9.71 12.79 13.86
CA SER A 23 -10.86 11.90 14.11
C SER A 23 -10.71 10.60 13.33
N VAL A 24 -11.22 9.50 13.90
CA VAL A 24 -11.26 8.17 13.28
C VAL A 24 -12.71 7.84 12.90
N PHE A 25 -12.96 7.51 11.63
CA PHE A 25 -14.27 7.13 11.11
C PHE A 25 -14.25 5.68 10.68
N VAL A 26 -15.33 4.97 10.99
CA VAL A 26 -15.47 3.54 10.69
C VAL A 26 -16.64 3.34 9.75
N LEU A 27 -16.37 2.76 8.59
CA LEU A 27 -17.40 2.25 7.69
C LEU A 27 -17.93 0.93 8.28
N HIS A 28 -19.14 0.94 8.86
CA HIS A 28 -19.81 -0.30 9.21
C HIS A 28 -20.61 -0.83 8.02
N PRO A 29 -20.56 -2.14 7.72
CA PRO A 29 -21.35 -2.73 6.65
C PRO A 29 -22.85 -2.88 6.94
N GLY A 30 -23.34 -2.52 8.14
CA GLY A 30 -24.73 -2.69 8.54
C GLY A 30 -25.69 -1.63 7.97
N GLU A 31 -26.89 -2.04 7.59
CA GLU A 31 -27.95 -1.18 7.04
C GLU A 31 -28.37 -0.12 8.07
N GLY A 32 -28.21 1.15 7.72
CA GLY A 32 -28.91 2.27 8.34
C GLY A 32 -30.38 2.30 7.92
N PRO A 33 -31.18 3.22 8.47
CA PRO A 33 -32.62 3.31 8.22
C PRO A 33 -33.00 3.42 6.72
N ASP A 34 -32.07 3.85 5.87
CA ASP A 34 -32.26 3.97 4.40
C ASP A 34 -31.61 2.82 3.59
N GLY A 35 -31.19 1.73 4.24
CA GLY A 35 -30.48 0.60 3.59
C GLY A 35 -29.02 0.90 3.19
N LEU A 36 -28.49 2.08 3.55
CA LEU A 36 -27.08 2.46 3.35
C LEU A 36 -26.23 2.08 4.57
N PRO A 37 -24.95 1.69 4.40
CA PRO A 37 -24.09 1.36 5.52
C PRO A 37 -23.94 2.56 6.46
N LEU A 38 -24.16 2.36 7.76
CA LEU A 38 -23.95 3.40 8.77
C LEU A 38 -22.46 3.70 8.90
N LEU A 39 -22.03 4.89 8.46
CA LEU A 39 -20.78 5.48 8.94
C LEU A 39 -21.00 5.85 10.41
N ARG A 40 -20.66 4.94 11.33
CA ARG A 40 -20.65 5.29 12.75
C ARG A 40 -19.41 6.12 13.00
N GLN A 41 -19.64 7.40 13.25
CA GLN A 41 -18.62 8.20 13.89
C GLN A 41 -18.44 7.67 15.31
N HIS A 42 -17.29 7.04 15.58
CA HIS A 42 -16.80 7.00 16.95
C HIS A 42 -16.21 8.39 17.19
N ALA A 43 -17.02 9.32 17.71
CA ALA A 43 -16.51 10.64 18.07
C ALA A 43 -15.40 10.40 19.10
N MET A 44 -14.16 10.74 18.74
CA MET A 44 -12.99 10.65 19.60
C MET A 44 -12.70 12.07 20.06
N ALA A 45 -12.49 12.28 21.37
CA ALA A 45 -12.44 13.62 21.95
C ALA A 45 -11.30 14.46 21.34
N HIS A 46 -11.61 15.30 20.35
CA HIS A 46 -11.73 16.75 20.45
C HIS A 46 -12.47 17.26 19.21
N SER A 47 -13.63 17.88 19.44
CA SER A 47 -14.71 18.30 18.53
C SER A 47 -15.70 17.21 18.09
N ALA A 48 -16.91 17.31 18.65
CA ALA A 48 -18.09 16.53 18.29
C ALA A 48 -18.61 16.99 16.92
N VAL A 49 -18.69 16.07 15.95
CA VAL A 49 -19.38 16.32 14.66
C VAL A 49 -20.15 15.06 14.25
N THR A 50 -21.31 14.83 14.86
CA THR A 50 -22.24 13.76 14.47
C THR A 50 -22.71 13.96 13.02
N GLY A 51 -22.38 13.00 12.15
CA GLY A 51 -22.87 12.92 10.77
C GLY A 51 -21.77 12.62 9.76
N LEU A 52 -22.15 12.11 8.58
CA LEU A 52 -21.34 12.28 7.35
C LEU A 52 -20.86 13.73 7.35
N PHE A 53 -19.55 14.01 7.30
CA PHE A 53 -19.10 15.38 7.08
C PHE A 53 -19.70 15.85 5.76
N PRO A 54 -20.68 16.77 5.76
CA PRO A 54 -21.36 17.15 4.53
C PRO A 54 -20.32 17.74 3.59
N GLY A 55 -19.99 16.99 2.53
CA GLY A 55 -19.01 17.40 1.52
C GLY A 55 -17.59 16.83 1.62
N VAL A 56 -17.25 15.96 2.57
CA VAL A 56 -15.88 15.41 2.69
C VAL A 56 -15.80 13.92 2.36
N LEU A 57 -16.60 13.10 3.05
CA LEU A 57 -16.77 11.68 2.75
C LEU A 57 -18.26 11.40 2.58
N GLY A 58 -18.63 10.79 1.47
CA GLY A 58 -20.03 10.53 1.13
C GLY A 58 -20.23 9.11 0.63
N LEU A 59 -21.31 8.47 1.06
CA LEU A 59 -21.84 7.30 0.39
C LEU A 59 -22.86 7.77 -0.65
N ARG A 60 -22.76 7.23 -1.86
CA ARG A 60 -23.67 7.52 -2.97
C ARG A 60 -24.17 6.24 -3.61
N ARG A 61 -25.33 6.31 -4.26
CA ARG A 61 -25.77 5.23 -5.14
C ARG A 61 -24.86 5.13 -6.36
N ALA A 62 -24.55 3.91 -6.75
CA ALA A 62 -23.67 3.58 -7.87
C ALA A 62 -24.47 2.83 -8.95
N ASP A 63 -25.59 3.39 -9.38
CA ASP A 63 -26.43 2.80 -10.43
C ASP A 63 -25.92 3.30 -11.80
N PRO A 64 -25.24 2.45 -12.58
CA PRO A 64 -24.63 2.85 -13.86
C PRO A 64 -25.72 3.25 -14.85
N GLY A 65 -25.59 4.41 -15.48
CA GLY A 65 -26.57 4.94 -16.43
C GLY A 65 -27.87 5.47 -15.84
N ALA A 66 -28.07 5.44 -14.52
CA ALA A 66 -29.25 6.04 -13.89
C ALA A 66 -29.20 7.57 -13.94
N SER A 67 -30.35 8.19 -14.20
CA SER A 67 -30.50 9.66 -14.16
C SER A 67 -30.19 10.17 -12.74
N GLY A 68 -29.29 11.15 -12.65
CA GLY A 68 -28.89 11.75 -11.37
C GLY A 68 -27.64 11.15 -10.70
N THR A 69 -27.10 10.03 -11.19
CA THR A 69 -25.81 9.52 -10.71
C THR A 69 -24.68 10.49 -11.12
N PRO A 70 -23.81 10.94 -10.18
CA PRO A 70 -22.69 11.81 -10.54
C PRO A 70 -21.77 11.13 -11.57
N ARG A 71 -21.35 11.88 -12.59
CA ARG A 71 -20.52 11.35 -13.70
C ARG A 71 -19.27 10.59 -13.23
N ALA A 72 -18.66 11.00 -12.12
CA ALA A 72 -17.49 10.32 -11.56
C ALA A 72 -17.81 8.91 -11.03
N VAL A 73 -18.95 8.77 -10.34
CA VAL A 73 -19.46 7.49 -9.83
C VAL A 73 -19.82 6.56 -10.98
N ASP A 74 -20.58 7.07 -11.94
CA ASP A 74 -20.99 6.34 -13.13
C ASP A 74 -19.78 5.82 -13.96
N ARG A 75 -18.72 6.63 -14.10
CA ARG A 75 -17.46 6.19 -14.72
C ARG A 75 -16.76 5.09 -13.91
N ALA A 76 -16.67 5.23 -12.59
CA ALA A 76 -16.02 4.23 -11.74
C ALA A 76 -16.81 2.91 -11.73
N ALA A 77 -18.14 2.99 -11.78
CA ALA A 77 -19.02 1.84 -11.85
C ALA A 77 -18.85 1.10 -13.18
N ARG A 78 -18.87 1.80 -14.32
CA ARG A 78 -18.57 1.20 -15.64
C ARG A 78 -17.20 0.53 -15.72
N ARG A 79 -16.18 1.05 -15.03
CA ARG A 79 -14.87 0.38 -14.95
C ARG A 79 -14.96 -0.94 -14.19
N THR A 80 -15.78 -1.00 -13.15
CA THR A 80 -15.99 -2.22 -12.37
C THR A 80 -16.81 -3.24 -13.18
N GLU A 81 -17.83 -2.80 -13.92
CA GLU A 81 -18.57 -3.66 -14.88
C GLU A 81 -17.64 -4.22 -15.94
N ALA A 82 -16.82 -3.37 -16.57
CA ALA A 82 -15.89 -3.79 -17.61
C ALA A 82 -14.82 -4.78 -17.08
N LEU A 83 -14.36 -4.62 -15.83
CA LEU A 83 -13.53 -5.63 -15.18
C LEU A 83 -14.28 -6.95 -15.00
N GLY A 84 -15.55 -6.91 -14.57
CA GLY A 84 -16.40 -8.10 -14.48
C GLY A 84 -16.55 -8.83 -15.80
N CYS A 85 -16.89 -8.10 -16.87
CA CYS A 85 -16.96 -8.65 -18.23
C CYS A 85 -15.64 -9.30 -18.67
N PHE A 86 -14.50 -8.68 -18.37
CA PHE A 86 -13.19 -9.23 -18.68
C PHE A 86 -12.90 -10.53 -17.92
N LEU A 87 -13.20 -10.58 -16.62
CA LEU A 87 -12.97 -11.75 -15.76
C LEU A 87 -13.91 -12.91 -16.10
N GLY A 88 -15.10 -12.62 -16.63
CA GLY A 88 -16.12 -13.57 -17.05
C GLY A 88 -17.50 -13.22 -16.47
N ALA A 89 -18.57 -13.70 -17.11
CA ALA A 89 -19.94 -13.41 -16.67
C ALA A 89 -20.14 -13.76 -15.19
N GLY A 90 -20.55 -12.77 -14.38
CA GLY A 90 -20.79 -12.92 -12.94
C GLY A 90 -19.53 -12.94 -12.05
N ALA A 91 -18.33 -12.79 -12.61
CA ALA A 91 -17.07 -12.86 -11.85
C ALA A 91 -16.83 -11.62 -10.97
N ALA A 92 -17.23 -10.44 -11.44
CA ALA A 92 -17.30 -9.24 -10.62
C ALA A 92 -18.63 -8.53 -10.87
N LEU A 93 -19.38 -8.25 -9.80
CA LEU A 93 -20.62 -7.49 -9.86
C LEU A 93 -20.42 -6.12 -9.22
N VAL A 94 -20.91 -5.10 -9.91
CA VAL A 94 -21.01 -3.75 -9.35
C VAL A 94 -22.13 -3.73 -8.32
N GLY A 95 -21.80 -3.32 -7.11
CA GLY A 95 -22.77 -3.07 -6.06
C GLY A 95 -23.47 -1.73 -6.25
N SER A 96 -24.53 -1.49 -5.49
CA SER A 96 -25.34 -0.27 -5.60
C SER A 96 -24.72 0.94 -4.90
N ARG A 97 -23.49 0.83 -4.40
CA ARG A 97 -22.87 1.82 -3.51
C ARG A 97 -21.52 2.29 -4.03
N ALA A 98 -21.23 3.57 -3.82
CA ALA A 98 -19.93 4.18 -4.04
C ALA A 98 -19.53 5.02 -2.82
N LEU A 99 -18.28 4.88 -2.41
CA LEU A 99 -17.63 5.75 -1.46
C LEU A 99 -16.91 6.86 -2.20
N CYS A 100 -17.21 8.11 -1.84
CA CYS A 100 -16.66 9.29 -2.45
C CYS A 100 -15.84 10.07 -1.41
N ARG A 101 -14.54 10.26 -1.64
CA ARG A 101 -13.66 11.11 -0.84
C ARG A 101 -13.34 12.39 -1.59
N ARG A 102 -13.73 13.54 -1.04
CA ARG A 102 -13.35 14.84 -1.59
C ARG A 102 -11.92 15.17 -1.16
N THR A 103 -11.04 15.43 -2.12
CA THR A 103 -9.62 15.75 -1.88
C THR A 103 -9.26 17.20 -2.16
N GLY A 104 -10.21 17.99 -2.68
CA GLY A 104 -10.07 19.41 -2.90
C GLY A 104 -11.30 20.01 -3.60
N PRO A 105 -11.27 21.30 -3.94
CA PRO A 105 -12.33 21.93 -4.73
C PRO A 105 -12.50 21.22 -6.09
N GLY A 106 -13.64 20.57 -6.30
CA GLY A 106 -13.96 19.85 -7.54
C GLY A 106 -13.27 18.49 -7.73
N ASN A 107 -12.39 18.07 -6.82
CA ASN A 107 -11.69 16.79 -6.91
C ASN A 107 -12.30 15.76 -5.96
N GLU A 108 -12.65 14.61 -6.52
CA GLU A 108 -13.28 13.50 -5.80
C GLU A 108 -12.67 12.18 -6.24
N GLU A 109 -12.24 11.41 -5.26
CA GLU A 109 -11.86 10.02 -5.45
C GLU A 109 -13.10 9.15 -5.21
N VAL A 110 -13.34 8.22 -6.13
CA VAL A 110 -14.54 7.39 -6.08
C VAL A 110 -14.15 5.91 -6.06
N PHE A 111 -14.59 5.23 -5.03
CA PHE A 111 -14.41 3.80 -4.83
C PHE A 111 -15.78 3.14 -4.95
N VAL A 112 -15.98 2.30 -5.95
CA VAL A 112 -17.27 1.64 -6.18
C VAL A 112 -17.27 0.27 -5.51
N GLU A 113 -18.41 -0.11 -4.94
CA GLU A 113 -18.62 -1.45 -4.41
C GLU A 113 -18.46 -2.48 -5.53
N ALA A 114 -17.53 -3.40 -5.36
CA ALA A 114 -17.26 -4.54 -6.22
C ALA A 114 -17.45 -5.83 -5.41
N ARG A 115 -18.12 -6.81 -6.02
CA ARG A 115 -18.34 -8.15 -5.45
C ARG A 115 -17.63 -9.17 -6.32
N MET A 116 -16.49 -9.69 -5.85
CA MET A 116 -15.61 -10.60 -6.61
C MET A 116 -15.41 -11.91 -5.85
N GLY A 117 -16.39 -12.81 -5.87
CA GLY A 117 -16.33 -14.13 -5.22
C GLY A 117 -16.18 -14.14 -3.69
N GLY A 118 -16.16 -12.97 -3.05
CA GLY A 118 -16.15 -12.78 -1.60
C GLY A 118 -17.06 -11.62 -1.19
N GLY A 119 -16.95 -11.19 0.08
CA GLY A 119 -17.73 -10.05 0.58
C GLY A 119 -17.41 -8.73 -0.16
N PRO A 120 -18.32 -7.74 -0.12
CA PRO A 120 -18.18 -6.50 -0.87
C PRO A 120 -16.90 -5.73 -0.51
N GLN A 121 -16.31 -5.08 -1.51
CA GLN A 121 -15.11 -4.24 -1.37
C GLN A 121 -15.32 -2.94 -2.13
N TYR A 122 -14.79 -1.83 -1.66
CA TYR A 122 -14.83 -0.56 -2.39
C TYR A 122 -13.53 -0.38 -3.15
N LEU A 123 -13.57 -0.33 -4.48
CA LEU A 123 -12.38 -0.29 -5.34
C LEU A 123 -12.38 0.96 -6.22
N ASN A 124 -11.21 1.56 -6.37
CA ASN A 124 -10.93 2.51 -7.45
C ASN A 124 -10.02 1.84 -8.49
N LEU A 125 -10.53 1.70 -9.72
CA LEU A 125 -9.90 0.94 -10.79
C LEU A 125 -9.33 1.86 -11.88
N HIS A 126 -8.12 1.54 -12.34
CA HIS A 126 -7.44 2.18 -13.46
C HIS A 126 -6.86 1.15 -14.43
N GLY A 127 -6.78 1.48 -15.73
CA GLY A 127 -6.25 0.55 -16.74
C GLY A 127 -7.25 -0.47 -17.29
N VAL A 128 -8.51 -0.46 -16.82
CA VAL A 128 -9.56 -1.39 -17.32
C VAL A 128 -9.77 -1.27 -18.84
N ARG A 129 -9.64 -0.07 -19.41
CA ARG A 129 -9.74 0.14 -20.87
C ARG A 129 -8.65 -0.55 -21.68
N ASP A 130 -7.55 -0.89 -21.03
CA ASP A 130 -6.39 -1.55 -21.66
C ASP A 130 -6.58 -3.08 -21.65
N LEU A 131 -7.62 -3.59 -20.98
CA LEU A 131 -8.01 -5.00 -21.00
C LEU A 131 -8.72 -5.32 -22.31
N ARG A 132 -8.17 -6.28 -23.06
CA ARG A 132 -8.75 -6.79 -24.31
C ARG A 132 -9.10 -8.26 -24.14
N GLY A 133 -10.10 -8.75 -24.87
CA GLY A 133 -10.57 -10.15 -24.83
C GLY A 133 -11.05 -10.58 -23.44
N THR A 134 -10.76 -11.83 -23.05
CA THR A 134 -11.20 -12.39 -21.77
C THR A 134 -10.04 -12.88 -20.89
N ALA A 135 -10.24 -12.94 -19.57
CA ALA A 135 -9.27 -13.47 -18.62
C ALA A 135 -8.91 -14.95 -18.89
N ALA A 136 -9.80 -15.70 -19.53
CA ALA A 136 -9.60 -17.08 -19.89
C ALA A 136 -8.55 -17.27 -21.01
N GLU A 137 -8.23 -16.21 -21.75
CA GLU A 137 -7.19 -16.19 -22.79
C GLU A 137 -5.82 -15.78 -22.25
N LEU A 138 -5.69 -15.51 -20.95
CA LEU A 138 -4.42 -15.13 -20.34
C LEU A 138 -3.56 -16.36 -20.06
N ASP A 139 -2.25 -16.23 -20.28
CA ASP A 139 -1.26 -17.22 -19.88
C ASP A 139 -1.00 -17.19 -18.36
N GLY A 140 -1.41 -16.11 -17.70
CA GLY A 140 -1.29 -15.94 -16.26
C GLY A 140 -1.64 -14.53 -15.81
N VAL A 141 -1.92 -14.42 -14.51
CA VAL A 141 -2.09 -13.15 -13.82
C VAL A 141 -0.99 -12.99 -12.78
N HIS A 142 -0.37 -11.82 -12.79
CA HIS A 142 0.58 -11.42 -11.78
C HIS A 142 -0.01 -10.28 -10.95
N VAL A 143 -0.14 -10.46 -9.65
CA VAL A 143 -0.56 -9.40 -8.74
C VAL A 143 0.67 -8.86 -8.03
N ASN A 144 0.98 -7.58 -8.21
CA ASN A 144 1.94 -6.88 -7.37
C ASN A 144 1.16 -6.15 -6.27
N THR A 145 1.57 -6.32 -5.02
CA THR A 145 0.95 -5.66 -3.87
C THR A 145 2.02 -5.37 -2.82
N GLY A 146 1.80 -4.37 -1.97
CA GLY A 146 2.81 -4.01 -0.98
C GLY A 146 2.30 -3.14 0.15
N VAL A 147 3.22 -2.80 1.05
CA VAL A 147 3.03 -1.79 2.09
C VAL A 147 4.38 -1.19 2.45
N CYS A 148 4.43 0.13 2.65
CA CYS A 148 5.64 0.79 3.19
C CYS A 148 6.00 0.24 4.59
N LEU A 149 7.28 0.28 4.96
CA LEU A 149 7.76 -0.27 6.24
C LEU A 149 7.25 0.45 7.49
N PHE A 150 6.94 1.74 7.34
CA PHE A 150 6.58 2.63 8.43
C PHE A 150 5.53 3.63 7.95
N ALA A 151 4.64 4.03 8.85
CA ALA A 151 3.90 5.28 8.69
C ALA A 151 4.86 6.47 8.88
N HIS A 152 4.60 7.56 8.18
CA HIS A 152 5.48 8.72 8.06
C HIS A 152 5.96 9.30 9.41
N GLY A 153 5.08 9.35 10.41
CA GLY A 153 5.38 9.94 11.72
C GLY A 153 6.07 9.01 12.74
N VAL A 154 6.26 7.73 12.40
CA VAL A 154 6.67 6.67 13.34
C VAL A 154 8.19 6.58 13.49
N LEU A 155 8.94 7.03 12.49
CA LEU A 155 10.39 6.95 12.47
C LEU A 155 11.03 8.32 12.65
N ARG A 156 11.88 8.42 13.68
CA ARG A 156 12.48 9.67 14.11
C ARG A 156 13.97 9.50 14.41
N VAL A 157 14.74 10.53 14.13
CA VAL A 157 16.11 10.68 14.62
C VAL A 157 16.14 11.76 15.68
N ARG A 158 16.99 11.55 16.68
CA ARG A 158 17.33 12.57 17.67
C ARG A 158 18.75 13.05 17.42
N ASP A 159 18.92 14.36 17.29
CA ASP A 159 20.23 14.96 17.11
C ASP A 159 20.92 15.28 18.45
N THR A 160 22.18 15.73 18.38
CA THR A 160 22.98 16.14 19.53
C THR A 160 22.41 17.35 20.28
N ASP A 161 21.64 18.20 19.60
CA ASP A 161 20.95 19.35 20.20
C ASP A 161 19.65 18.93 20.92
N GLY A 162 19.31 17.64 20.85
CA GLY A 162 18.12 17.06 21.47
C GLY A 162 16.84 17.20 20.64
N ARG A 163 16.92 17.77 19.43
CA ARG A 163 15.78 17.91 18.50
C ARG A 163 15.42 16.56 17.91
N THR A 164 14.14 16.40 17.62
CA THR A 164 13.59 15.19 17.01
C THR A 164 13.14 15.49 15.58
N VAL A 165 13.73 14.82 14.60
CA VAL A 165 13.46 15.04 13.16
C VAL A 165 12.88 13.75 12.55
N PRO A 166 11.77 13.83 11.79
CA PRO A 166 11.25 12.67 11.06
C PRO A 166 12.25 12.20 9.98
N VAL A 167 12.48 10.89 9.88
CA VAL A 167 13.39 10.31 8.85
C VAL A 167 12.68 10.17 7.50
N LEU A 168 11.36 9.99 7.50
CA LEU A 168 10.57 9.69 6.30
C LEU A 168 10.09 10.94 5.55
N ARG A 169 10.35 12.13 6.08
CA ARG A 169 10.24 13.32 5.26
C ARG A 169 11.38 13.25 4.25
N ARG A 170 11.03 13.27 2.96
CA ARG A 170 11.86 13.94 1.96
C ARG A 170 11.90 15.42 2.36
N SER A 171 12.53 15.76 3.49
CA SER A 171 12.92 17.13 3.75
C SER A 171 14.17 17.33 2.93
N ASP A 172 14.13 18.35 2.09
CA ASP A 172 15.27 18.84 1.32
C ASP A 172 16.48 19.16 2.23
N THR A 173 16.24 19.17 3.55
CA THR A 173 17.22 19.26 4.62
C THR A 173 17.12 18.01 5.49
N GLY A 174 17.88 16.94 5.19
CA GLY A 174 18.09 15.84 6.15
C GLY A 174 18.61 16.36 7.51
N PRO A 175 18.97 15.48 8.47
CA PRO A 175 19.60 15.96 9.69
C PRO A 175 20.83 16.83 9.32
N THR A 176 20.87 18.06 9.82
CA THR A 176 22.00 19.01 9.62
C THR A 176 23.01 18.95 10.76
N THR A 177 22.65 18.25 11.84
CA THR A 177 23.39 18.13 13.08
C THR A 177 23.62 16.64 13.35
N PRO A 178 24.72 16.24 14.03
CA PRO A 178 24.99 14.83 14.26
C PRO A 178 23.84 14.11 14.98
N VAL A 179 23.50 12.93 14.48
CA VAL A 179 22.45 12.08 15.01
C VAL A 179 23.01 11.23 16.15
N ARG A 180 22.38 11.30 17.32
CA ARG A 180 22.74 10.51 18.51
C ARG A 180 21.89 9.25 18.67
N ALA A 181 20.65 9.26 18.17
CA ALA A 181 19.73 8.14 18.33
C ALA A 181 18.74 8.02 17.15
N ILE A 182 18.34 6.78 16.88
CA ILE A 182 17.23 6.43 16.00
C ILE A 182 16.14 5.83 16.89
N GLU A 183 14.94 6.39 16.78
CA GLU A 183 13.75 5.98 17.50
C GLU A 183 12.70 5.52 16.48
N ALA A 184 12.25 4.28 16.62
CA ALA A 184 11.15 3.74 15.84
C ALA A 184 10.16 3.06 16.78
N ASP A 185 8.86 3.24 16.53
CA ASP A 185 7.85 2.41 17.20
C ASP A 185 7.89 1.00 16.59
N ASP A 186 8.19 0.00 17.43
CA ASP A 186 8.16 -1.39 17.00
C ASP A 186 6.72 -1.96 16.98
N ARG A 187 5.71 -1.23 17.43
CA ARG A 187 4.31 -1.67 17.29
C ARG A 187 3.86 -1.58 15.84
N LEU A 188 2.94 -2.46 15.46
CA LEU A 188 2.30 -2.38 14.14
C LEU A 188 1.38 -1.16 14.13
N SER A 189 1.49 -0.34 13.10
CA SER A 189 0.70 0.87 12.96
C SER A 189 -0.67 0.56 12.33
N LEU A 190 -1.63 1.48 12.47
CA LEU A 190 -2.95 1.32 11.84
C LEU A 190 -2.80 1.23 10.32
N TYR A 191 -1.96 2.09 9.76
CA TYR A 191 -1.61 2.13 8.35
C TYR A 191 -1.16 0.77 7.83
N GLU A 192 -0.11 0.20 8.45
CA GLU A 192 0.48 -1.04 7.97
C GLU A 192 -0.55 -2.17 7.99
N TYR A 193 -1.29 -2.29 9.09
CA TYR A 193 -2.26 -3.36 9.25
C TYR A 193 -3.46 -3.22 8.31
N GLN A 194 -4.01 -2.01 8.19
CA GLN A 194 -5.12 -1.75 7.28
C GLN A 194 -4.73 -2.02 5.82
N THR A 195 -3.55 -1.55 5.40
CA THR A 195 -3.08 -1.78 4.03
C THR A 195 -2.93 -3.27 3.78
N ILE A 196 -2.26 -4.02 4.66
CA ILE A 196 -2.10 -5.48 4.51
C ILE A 196 -3.46 -6.18 4.41
N LEU A 197 -4.42 -5.85 5.28
CA LEU A 197 -5.73 -6.50 5.29
C LEU A 197 -6.53 -6.20 4.01
N THR A 198 -6.59 -4.94 3.61
CA THR A 198 -7.43 -4.50 2.48
C THR A 198 -6.87 -4.96 1.15
N THR A 199 -5.55 -4.88 0.94
CA THR A 199 -4.91 -5.37 -0.28
C THR A 199 -4.94 -6.90 -0.35
N SER A 200 -4.68 -7.61 0.75
CA SER A 200 -4.80 -9.08 0.79
C SER A 200 -6.21 -9.55 0.44
N ARG A 201 -7.25 -8.87 0.95
CA ARG A 201 -8.65 -9.14 0.60
C ARG A 201 -8.94 -8.85 -0.86
N THR A 202 -8.33 -7.80 -1.43
CA THR A 202 -8.46 -7.44 -2.84
C THR A 202 -7.82 -8.51 -3.73
N VAL A 203 -6.62 -8.98 -3.39
CA VAL A 203 -5.95 -10.09 -4.09
C VAL A 203 -6.81 -11.35 -4.03
N ALA A 204 -7.35 -11.70 -2.87
CA ALA A 204 -8.24 -12.86 -2.74
C ALA A 204 -9.52 -12.71 -3.59
N GLY A 205 -10.12 -11.51 -3.64
CA GLY A 205 -11.28 -11.23 -4.48
C GLY A 205 -10.98 -11.39 -5.97
N ILE A 206 -9.87 -10.82 -6.44
CA ILE A 206 -9.40 -11.01 -7.82
C ILE A 206 -9.18 -12.50 -8.10
N ALA A 207 -8.50 -13.21 -7.19
CA ALA A 207 -8.23 -14.64 -7.34
C ALA A 207 -9.52 -15.48 -7.43
N ALA A 208 -10.54 -15.13 -6.65
CA ALA A 208 -11.84 -15.80 -6.66
C ALA A 208 -12.58 -15.59 -7.98
N ALA A 209 -12.49 -14.39 -8.56
CA ALA A 209 -13.11 -14.03 -9.82
C ALA A 209 -12.36 -14.58 -11.06
N LEU A 210 -11.08 -14.96 -10.92
CA LEU A 210 -10.30 -15.51 -12.02
C LEU A 210 -10.70 -16.94 -12.39
N PRO A 211 -10.71 -17.29 -13.69
CA PRO A 211 -10.87 -18.68 -14.11
C PRO A 211 -9.87 -19.61 -13.43
N ARG A 212 -10.32 -20.80 -13.00
CA ARG A 212 -9.51 -21.75 -12.21
C ARG A 212 -8.22 -22.19 -12.90
N ARG A 213 -8.24 -22.27 -14.23
CA ARG A 213 -7.10 -22.67 -15.06
C ARG A 213 -6.03 -21.59 -15.24
N VAL A 214 -6.33 -20.33 -14.93
CA VAL A 214 -5.38 -19.23 -15.13
C VAL A 214 -4.39 -19.22 -13.95
N PRO A 215 -3.08 -19.38 -14.20
CA PRO A 215 -2.06 -19.31 -13.16
C PRO A 215 -2.05 -17.94 -12.47
N LEU A 216 -1.83 -17.94 -11.16
CA LEU A 216 -1.75 -16.74 -10.34
C LEU A 216 -0.41 -16.70 -9.61
N THR A 217 0.33 -15.61 -9.79
CA THR A 217 1.50 -15.26 -8.98
C THR A 217 1.19 -13.97 -8.22
N VAL A 218 1.52 -13.92 -6.95
CA VAL A 218 1.39 -12.73 -6.10
C VAL A 218 2.77 -12.34 -5.60
N THR A 219 3.22 -11.16 -5.96
CA THR A 219 4.46 -10.55 -5.46
C THR A 219 4.10 -9.58 -4.35
N VAL A 220 4.79 -9.70 -3.22
CA VAL A 220 4.59 -8.84 -2.05
C VAL A 220 5.80 -7.92 -1.91
N ASP A 221 5.70 -6.71 -2.47
CA ASP A 221 6.73 -5.70 -2.49
C ASP A 221 6.69 -4.82 -1.24
N ILE A 222 7.51 -5.19 -0.26
CA ILE A 222 7.72 -4.41 0.95
C ILE A 222 9.13 -3.84 0.83
N PRO A 223 9.29 -2.51 0.73
CA PRO A 223 10.59 -1.90 0.53
C PRO A 223 11.52 -2.23 1.69
N ARG A 224 12.78 -2.53 1.42
CA ARG A 224 13.80 -2.84 2.43
C ARG A 224 15.04 -1.99 2.19
N VAL A 225 15.76 -2.29 1.11
CA VAL A 225 17.00 -1.58 0.77
C VAL A 225 16.73 -0.12 0.39
N GLN A 226 15.53 0.19 -0.11
CA GLN A 226 15.07 1.56 -0.35
C GLN A 226 15.21 2.42 0.92
N TYR A 227 14.91 1.84 2.10
CA TYR A 227 15.01 2.52 3.39
C TYR A 227 16.45 2.67 3.87
N TYR A 228 17.38 1.83 3.42
CA TYR A 228 18.80 2.01 3.75
C TYR A 228 19.32 3.35 3.22
N GLY A 229 18.82 3.79 2.07
CA GLY A 229 19.18 5.08 1.45
C GLY A 229 18.77 6.30 2.26
N TYR A 230 17.80 6.21 3.17
CA TYR A 230 17.20 7.39 3.83
C TYR A 230 18.16 8.12 4.77
N LEU A 231 19.16 7.40 5.31
CA LEU A 231 20.23 7.98 6.13
C LEU A 231 21.59 7.93 5.43
N ALA A 232 21.66 7.51 4.16
CA ALA A 232 22.92 7.33 3.45
C ALA A 232 23.65 8.66 3.24
N ASP A 233 22.94 9.73 2.88
CA ASP A 233 23.55 11.06 2.72
C ASP A 233 24.04 11.62 4.05
N ALA A 234 23.25 11.50 5.12
CA ALA A 234 23.66 11.93 6.45
C ALA A 234 24.89 11.13 6.95
N PHE A 235 24.96 9.84 6.63
CA PHE A 235 26.13 9.00 6.87
C PHE A 235 27.35 9.47 6.06
N ALA A 236 27.18 9.78 4.78
CA ALA A 236 28.24 10.29 3.91
C ALA A 236 28.87 11.59 4.42
N HIS A 237 28.06 12.47 5.03
CA HIS A 237 28.50 13.72 5.62
C HIS A 237 28.99 13.58 7.08
N GLY A 238 29.10 12.37 7.61
CA GLY A 238 29.57 12.11 8.97
C GLY A 238 28.57 12.49 10.08
N LEU A 239 27.32 12.76 9.72
CA LEU A 239 26.26 13.13 10.67
C LEU A 239 25.64 11.90 11.34
N VAL A 240 25.74 10.72 10.72
CA VAL A 240 25.32 9.45 11.33
C VAL A 240 26.56 8.59 11.58
N PRO A 241 26.86 8.18 12.82
CA PRO A 241 27.98 7.27 13.09
C PRO A 241 27.76 5.88 12.47
N PRO A 242 28.82 5.14 12.08
CA PRO A 242 28.69 3.80 11.49
C PRO A 242 27.88 2.81 12.34
N ALA A 243 28.08 2.82 13.66
CA ALA A 243 27.33 1.96 14.58
C ALA A 243 25.81 2.26 14.55
N LEU A 244 25.44 3.54 14.44
CA LEU A 244 24.05 3.95 14.36
C LEU A 244 23.44 3.62 13.00
N MET A 245 24.22 3.75 11.93
CA MET A 245 23.81 3.33 10.59
C MET A 245 23.62 1.80 10.50
N LEU A 246 24.49 0.99 11.11
CA LEU A 246 24.26 -0.47 11.18
C LEU A 246 22.98 -0.82 11.93
N ARG A 247 22.75 -0.16 13.08
CA ARG A 247 21.51 -0.30 13.83
C ARG A 247 20.28 0.09 13.00
N TRP A 248 20.38 1.12 12.15
CA TRP A 248 19.34 1.47 11.19
C TRP A 248 19.02 0.31 10.22
N LEU A 249 20.06 -0.27 9.60
CA LEU A 249 19.89 -1.39 8.68
C LEU A 249 19.21 -2.59 9.38
N ASP A 250 19.63 -2.90 10.61
CA ASP A 250 19.07 -4.00 11.40
C ASP A 250 17.59 -3.75 11.76
N LEU A 251 17.23 -2.51 12.09
CA LEU A 251 15.86 -2.10 12.39
C LEU A 251 14.96 -2.25 11.15
N VAL A 252 15.43 -1.77 9.99
CA VAL A 252 14.75 -1.95 8.70
C VAL A 252 14.56 -3.43 8.39
N ASP A 253 15.59 -4.27 8.57
CA ASP A 253 15.54 -5.71 8.32
C ASP A 253 14.51 -6.41 9.22
N ALA A 254 14.52 -6.10 10.51
CA ALA A 254 13.58 -6.67 11.47
C ALA A 254 12.13 -6.28 11.12
N ARG A 255 11.89 -4.99 10.79
CA ARG A 255 10.56 -4.50 10.42
C ARG A 255 10.06 -5.13 9.13
N HIS A 256 10.91 -5.18 8.10
CA HIS A 256 10.63 -5.83 6.83
C HIS A 256 10.24 -7.29 7.03
N ALA A 257 11.04 -8.07 7.76
CA ALA A 257 10.76 -9.49 8.02
C ALA A 257 9.43 -9.70 8.76
N ARG A 258 9.08 -8.80 9.68
CA ARG A 258 7.80 -8.84 10.40
C ARG A 258 6.62 -8.58 9.47
N LEU A 259 6.66 -7.52 8.66
CA LEU A 259 5.58 -7.20 7.73
C LEU A 259 5.42 -8.29 6.66
N VAL A 260 6.51 -8.81 6.11
CA VAL A 260 6.53 -9.97 5.20
C VAL A 260 5.76 -11.15 5.79
N ARG A 261 6.04 -11.50 7.06
CA ARG A 261 5.38 -12.63 7.73
C ARG A 261 3.87 -12.41 7.86
N ILE A 262 3.46 -11.22 8.30
CA ILE A 262 2.05 -10.86 8.47
C ILE A 262 1.33 -10.89 7.12
N PHE A 263 1.91 -10.25 6.11
CA PHE A 263 1.34 -10.16 4.76
C PHE A 263 1.19 -11.55 4.13
N ARG A 264 2.24 -12.37 4.18
CA ARG A 264 2.20 -13.76 3.66
C ARG A 264 1.13 -14.60 4.35
N SER A 265 0.99 -14.47 5.67
CA SER A 265 -0.05 -15.17 6.42
C SER A 265 -1.46 -14.73 5.98
N ARG A 266 -1.69 -13.42 5.80
CA ARG A 266 -3.00 -12.88 5.41
C ARG A 266 -3.36 -13.24 3.97
N LEU A 267 -2.42 -13.15 3.04
CA LEU A 267 -2.61 -13.60 1.65
C LEU A 267 -2.89 -15.11 1.58
N GLY A 268 -2.10 -15.93 2.28
CA GLY A 268 -2.29 -17.37 2.32
C GLY A 268 -3.68 -17.76 2.82
N ALA A 269 -4.13 -17.15 3.92
CA ALA A 269 -5.47 -17.37 4.47
C ALA A 269 -6.57 -16.90 3.49
N GLY A 270 -6.42 -15.70 2.90
CA GLY A 270 -7.40 -15.16 1.94
C GLY A 270 -7.54 -16.00 0.68
N LEU A 271 -6.43 -16.46 0.11
CA LEU A 271 -6.41 -17.34 -1.06
C LEU A 271 -7.01 -18.71 -0.74
N ALA A 272 -6.67 -19.30 0.41
CA ALA A 272 -7.25 -20.56 0.86
C ALA A 272 -8.78 -20.47 1.06
N ALA A 273 -9.28 -19.35 1.62
CA ALA A 273 -10.71 -19.14 1.83
C ALA A 273 -11.53 -19.11 0.53
N VAL A 274 -10.92 -18.71 -0.60
CA VAL A 274 -11.56 -18.74 -1.93
C VAL A 274 -11.16 -20.00 -2.73
N GLY A 275 -10.47 -20.95 -2.08
CA GLY A 275 -10.00 -22.20 -2.66
C GLY A 275 -8.97 -22.03 -3.76
N ARG A 276 -8.24 -20.90 -3.81
CA ARG A 276 -7.25 -20.61 -4.85
C ARG A 276 -5.84 -20.90 -4.34
N THR A 277 -5.00 -21.44 -5.21
CA THR A 277 -3.56 -21.50 -5.02
C THR A 277 -2.90 -20.38 -5.83
N ALA A 278 -1.78 -19.87 -5.32
CA ALA A 278 -0.93 -18.92 -6.00
C ALA A 278 0.52 -19.13 -5.59
N GLU A 279 1.44 -18.83 -6.49
CA GLU A 279 2.85 -18.65 -6.13
C GLU A 279 2.98 -17.30 -5.41
N ILE A 280 3.42 -17.31 -4.14
CA ILE A 280 3.66 -16.08 -3.39
C ILE A 280 5.17 -15.80 -3.38
N VAL A 281 5.57 -14.75 -4.11
CA VAL A 281 6.95 -14.26 -4.16
C VAL A 281 7.14 -13.20 -3.08
N CYS A 282 7.82 -13.57 -2.00
CA CYS A 282 8.08 -12.68 -0.87
C CYS A 282 9.30 -13.20 -0.06
N PRO A 283 10.37 -12.39 0.10
CA PRO A 283 10.51 -11.00 -0.35
C PRO A 283 10.72 -10.86 -1.87
N THR A 284 10.59 -9.63 -2.37
CA THR A 284 10.86 -9.30 -3.78
C THR A 284 12.35 -9.25 -4.05
N ARG A 285 12.71 -9.35 -5.34
CA ARG A 285 14.13 -9.24 -5.74
C ARG A 285 14.58 -7.79 -5.78
N GLY A 286 13.68 -6.88 -6.17
CA GLY A 286 13.79 -5.41 -6.11
C GLY A 286 15.23 -4.92 -6.09
N LEU A 287 15.64 -4.40 -4.93
CA LEU A 287 17.01 -3.95 -4.66
C LEU A 287 17.77 -4.89 -3.72
N ASP A 288 17.30 -6.13 -3.49
CA ASP A 288 17.84 -7.02 -2.45
C ASP A 288 19.34 -7.33 -2.65
N ALA A 289 19.78 -7.42 -3.91
CA ALA A 289 21.19 -7.60 -4.29
C ALA A 289 22.11 -6.49 -3.72
N LEU A 290 21.58 -5.28 -3.51
CA LEU A 290 22.33 -4.14 -2.98
C LEU A 290 22.46 -4.17 -1.45
N GLY A 291 21.63 -4.94 -0.73
CA GLY A 291 21.58 -4.90 0.73
C GLY A 291 22.91 -5.26 1.40
N ARG A 292 23.61 -6.27 0.86
CA ARG A 292 24.96 -6.65 1.33
C ARG A 292 25.97 -5.54 1.10
N HIS A 293 25.91 -4.88 -0.06
CA HIS A 293 26.83 -3.81 -0.41
C HIS A 293 26.65 -2.60 0.52
N TYR A 294 25.41 -2.19 0.81
CA TYR A 294 25.13 -1.14 1.81
C TYR A 294 25.80 -1.45 3.15
N ARG A 295 25.59 -2.66 3.69
CA ARG A 295 26.17 -3.06 4.97
C ARG A 295 27.70 -3.07 4.95
N GLN A 296 28.30 -3.60 3.87
CA GLN A 296 29.76 -3.61 3.70
C GLN A 296 30.35 -2.20 3.61
N ALA A 297 29.69 -1.29 2.89
CA ALA A 297 30.11 0.10 2.79
C ALA A 297 30.11 0.77 4.16
N VAL A 298 29.05 0.58 4.96
CA VAL A 298 28.96 1.14 6.33
C VAL A 298 30.05 0.56 7.24
N LEU A 299 30.32 -0.75 7.18
CA LEU A 299 31.42 -1.39 7.92
C LEU A 299 32.79 -0.83 7.53
N GLY A 300 32.99 -0.57 6.24
CA GLY A 300 34.17 0.10 5.69
C GLY A 300 34.22 1.61 5.95
N ARG A 301 33.21 2.18 6.64
CA ARG A 301 33.06 3.62 6.92
C ARG A 301 32.99 4.48 5.65
N THR A 302 32.41 3.94 4.59
CA THR A 302 32.22 4.60 3.30
C THR A 302 30.74 4.60 2.92
N ALA A 303 30.23 5.70 2.39
CA ALA A 303 28.86 5.73 1.87
C ALA A 303 28.77 4.99 0.52
N PRO A 304 27.69 4.22 0.27
CA PRO A 304 27.43 3.65 -1.05
C PRO A 304 27.28 4.75 -2.10
N ARG A 305 27.98 4.62 -3.23
CA ARG A 305 27.87 5.58 -4.34
C ARG A 305 26.81 5.10 -5.32
N HIS A 306 25.99 6.01 -5.83
CA HIS A 306 24.93 5.70 -6.81
C HIS A 306 25.44 4.87 -8.00
N ASP A 307 26.55 5.28 -8.63
CA ASP A 307 27.14 4.55 -9.76
C ASP A 307 27.58 3.12 -9.40
N ASP A 308 28.02 2.89 -8.16
CA ASP A 308 28.37 1.55 -7.69
C ASP A 308 27.11 0.68 -7.57
N LEU A 309 26.01 1.25 -7.07
CA LEU A 309 24.72 0.56 -6.98
C LEU A 309 24.20 0.17 -8.37
N LEU A 310 24.24 1.08 -9.35
CA LEU A 310 23.81 0.78 -10.71
C LEU A 310 24.68 -0.31 -11.36
N ARG A 311 26.00 -0.24 -11.18
CA ARG A 311 26.94 -1.26 -11.69
C ARG A 311 26.70 -2.64 -11.07
N LEU A 312 26.35 -2.69 -9.79
CA LEU A 312 26.01 -3.95 -9.12
C LEU A 312 24.72 -4.56 -9.67
N LEU A 313 23.68 -3.75 -9.87
CA LEU A 313 22.41 -4.21 -10.48
C LEU A 313 22.61 -4.73 -11.92
N ASP A 314 23.43 -4.08 -12.73
CA ASP A 314 23.73 -4.56 -14.09
C ASP A 314 24.48 -5.92 -14.07
N ARG A 315 25.37 -6.12 -13.09
CA ARG A 315 26.15 -7.35 -12.92
C ARG A 315 25.38 -8.50 -12.30
N ASP A 316 24.36 -8.24 -11.48
CA ASP A 316 23.56 -9.24 -10.76
C ASP A 316 22.87 -10.26 -11.68
N GLY A 317 22.67 -9.90 -12.96
CA GLY A 317 22.15 -10.84 -13.96
C GLY A 317 20.64 -10.79 -14.14
N ASP A 318 19.92 -9.94 -13.40
CA ASP A 318 18.49 -9.74 -13.61
C ASP A 318 18.23 -9.07 -14.97
N PRO A 319 17.56 -9.77 -15.92
CA PRO A 319 17.33 -9.23 -17.26
C PRO A 319 16.41 -8.00 -17.25
N VAL A 320 15.52 -7.85 -16.26
CA VAL A 320 14.62 -6.69 -16.17
C VAL A 320 15.41 -5.46 -15.72
N TRP A 321 16.26 -5.58 -14.70
CA TRP A 321 17.14 -4.49 -14.29
C TRP A 321 18.08 -4.06 -15.42
N ARG A 322 18.73 -5.00 -16.10
CA ARG A 322 19.58 -4.68 -17.26
C ARG A 322 18.84 -3.91 -18.35
N ALA A 323 17.59 -4.30 -18.62
CA ALA A 323 16.78 -3.59 -19.61
C ALA A 323 16.44 -2.17 -19.15
N VAL A 324 15.99 -2.00 -17.90
CA VAL A 324 15.71 -0.67 -17.32
C VAL A 324 16.96 0.21 -17.33
N LEU A 325 18.11 -0.27 -16.86
CA LEU A 325 19.36 0.49 -16.80
C LEU A 325 19.85 0.95 -18.18
N ARG A 326 19.59 0.18 -19.25
CA ARG A 326 19.98 0.54 -20.62
C ARG A 326 19.03 1.54 -21.27
N THR A 327 17.76 1.53 -20.88
CA THR A 327 16.71 2.34 -21.52
C THR A 327 16.45 3.63 -20.75
N VAL A 328 16.34 3.56 -19.42
CA VAL A 328 16.16 4.72 -18.54
C VAL A 328 16.92 4.47 -17.23
N PRO A 329 18.25 4.70 -17.20
CA PRO A 329 19.01 4.56 -15.97
C PRO A 329 18.50 5.57 -14.92
N PRO A 330 18.25 5.13 -13.67
CA PRO A 330 17.87 6.04 -12.59
C PRO A 330 18.96 7.08 -12.34
N ALA A 331 18.57 8.36 -12.28
CA ALA A 331 19.52 9.47 -12.15
C ALA A 331 20.10 9.61 -10.73
N ASP A 332 19.34 9.21 -9.72
CA ASP A 332 19.70 9.32 -8.31
C ASP A 332 19.06 8.18 -7.47
N ALA A 333 19.32 8.18 -6.16
CA ALA A 333 18.77 7.18 -5.24
C ALA A 333 17.24 7.20 -5.16
N THR A 334 16.61 8.36 -5.37
CA THR A 334 15.15 8.48 -5.37
C THR A 334 14.56 7.82 -6.59
N ALA A 335 15.09 8.14 -7.78
CA ALA A 335 14.71 7.50 -9.02
C ALA A 335 14.99 5.99 -8.99
N LEU A 336 16.07 5.55 -8.31
CA LEU A 336 16.39 4.13 -8.16
C LEU A 336 15.34 3.41 -7.30
N ASN A 337 14.90 4.04 -6.21
CA ASN A 337 13.83 3.54 -5.38
C ASN A 337 12.51 3.43 -6.16
N ASP A 338 12.12 4.49 -6.89
CA ASP A 338 10.90 4.50 -7.69
C ASP A 338 10.96 3.44 -8.81
N ALA A 339 12.13 3.28 -9.46
CA ALA A 339 12.35 2.26 -10.48
C ALA A 339 12.25 0.82 -9.93
N SER A 340 12.59 0.59 -8.65
CA SER A 340 12.53 -0.75 -8.05
C SER A 340 11.11 -1.33 -8.04
N TYR A 341 10.11 -0.51 -7.73
CA TYR A 341 8.70 -0.90 -7.82
C TYR A 341 8.32 -1.24 -9.27
N ALA A 342 8.72 -0.38 -10.22
CA ALA A 342 8.43 -0.60 -11.62
C ALA A 342 9.08 -1.89 -12.16
N VAL A 343 10.28 -2.23 -11.72
CA VAL A 343 10.97 -3.47 -12.08
C VAL A 343 10.16 -4.71 -11.67
N GLU A 344 9.54 -4.71 -10.47
CA GLU A 344 8.67 -5.82 -10.05
C GLU A 344 7.44 -5.95 -10.96
N VAL A 345 6.81 -4.83 -11.31
CA VAL A 345 5.67 -4.80 -12.24
C VAL A 345 6.06 -5.29 -13.64
N LEU A 346 7.21 -4.84 -14.16
CA LEU A 346 7.76 -5.28 -15.45
C LEU A 346 8.10 -6.78 -15.46
N ARG A 347 8.61 -7.31 -14.33
CA ARG A 347 8.88 -8.73 -14.18
C ARG A 347 7.58 -9.54 -14.20
N GLY A 348 6.55 -9.06 -13.50
CA GLY A 348 5.20 -9.63 -13.55
C GLY A 348 4.59 -9.62 -14.95
N ALA A 349 4.78 -8.52 -15.69
CA ALA A 349 4.32 -8.37 -17.07
C ALA A 349 5.02 -9.35 -18.04
N GLY A 350 6.12 -9.97 -17.63
CA GLY A 350 6.86 -10.90 -18.46
C GLY A 350 7.44 -10.22 -19.70
N VAL A 351 7.91 -8.98 -19.57
CA VAL A 351 8.50 -8.21 -20.69
C VAL A 351 9.56 -9.00 -21.47
N HIS A 352 10.25 -9.93 -20.80
CA HIS A 352 11.28 -10.81 -21.34
C HIS A 352 10.81 -12.24 -21.72
N ARG A 353 9.57 -12.66 -21.41
CA ARG A 353 9.10 -14.07 -21.58
C ARG A 353 8.06 -14.28 -22.67
N GLY A 354 7.57 -13.22 -23.31
CA GLY A 354 6.44 -13.32 -24.24
C GLY A 354 5.14 -13.72 -23.53
N GLY A 355 4.06 -13.91 -24.30
CA GLY A 355 2.75 -14.29 -23.79
C GLY A 355 1.84 -13.11 -23.39
N ARG A 356 0.57 -13.43 -23.16
CA ARG A 356 -0.49 -12.50 -22.79
C ARG A 356 -0.77 -12.62 -21.29
N ARG A 357 -0.06 -11.81 -20.51
CA ARG A 357 -0.18 -11.74 -19.06
C ARG A 357 -0.87 -10.46 -18.63
N LEU A 358 -1.70 -10.55 -17.61
CA LEU A 358 -2.23 -9.39 -16.90
C LEU A 358 -1.38 -9.11 -15.67
N VAL A 359 -0.98 -7.84 -15.49
CA VAL A 359 -0.46 -7.38 -14.20
C VAL A 359 -1.53 -6.59 -13.48
N VAL A 360 -1.73 -6.89 -12.21
CA VAL A 360 -2.60 -6.14 -11.31
C VAL A 360 -1.77 -5.52 -10.20
N CYS A 361 -1.72 -4.20 -10.10
CA CYS A 361 -1.16 -3.48 -8.96
C CYS A 361 -2.27 -3.28 -7.92
N ALA A 362 -2.24 -4.05 -6.84
CA ALA A 362 -3.22 -3.99 -5.75
C ALA A 362 -2.62 -3.25 -4.54
N ASP A 363 -2.65 -1.92 -4.61
CA ASP A 363 -1.97 -1.03 -3.67
C ASP A 363 -2.88 0.11 -3.21
N GLU A 364 -2.46 0.90 -2.23
CA GLU A 364 -3.21 2.10 -1.85
C GLU A 364 -3.32 3.11 -3.00
N TYR A 365 -4.40 3.90 -2.98
CA TYR A 365 -4.65 4.89 -4.02
C TYR A 365 -3.52 5.93 -4.18
N LYS A 366 -2.78 6.21 -3.11
CA LYS A 366 -1.65 7.16 -3.15
C LYS A 366 -0.51 6.72 -4.07
N GLU A 367 -0.42 5.43 -4.40
CA GLU A 367 0.58 4.87 -5.30
C GLU A 367 0.21 5.00 -6.78
N LEU A 368 -0.97 5.56 -7.10
CA LEU A 368 -1.40 5.80 -8.48
C LEU A 368 -0.38 6.56 -9.35
N PRO A 369 0.38 7.56 -8.84
CA PRO A 369 1.43 8.21 -9.63
C PRO A 369 2.51 7.25 -10.13
N LEU A 370 2.88 6.20 -9.38
CA LEU A 370 3.87 5.20 -9.79
C LEU A 370 3.42 4.41 -11.03
N ARG A 371 2.11 4.32 -11.28
CA ARG A 371 1.55 3.69 -12.49
C ARG A 371 2.02 4.40 -13.76
N ALA A 372 2.11 5.73 -13.75
CA ALA A 372 2.55 6.49 -14.92
C ALA A 372 3.98 6.10 -15.30
N GLU A 373 4.85 5.94 -14.30
CA GLU A 373 6.24 5.53 -14.48
C GLU A 373 6.35 4.09 -15.01
N VAL A 374 5.58 3.16 -14.45
CA VAL A 374 5.47 1.78 -14.97
C VAL A 374 5.09 1.77 -16.45
N LEU A 375 4.05 2.51 -16.84
CA LEU A 375 3.59 2.55 -18.23
C LEU A 375 4.63 3.18 -19.16
N ARG A 376 5.32 4.22 -18.70
CA ARG A 376 6.40 4.87 -19.44
C ARG A 376 7.53 3.88 -19.71
N LEU A 377 7.95 3.12 -18.71
CA LEU A 377 8.98 2.09 -18.85
C LEU A 377 8.52 0.94 -19.74
N LEU A 378 7.28 0.46 -19.61
CA LEU A 378 6.72 -0.57 -20.51
C LEU A 378 6.76 -0.13 -21.98
N ALA A 379 6.34 1.09 -22.27
CA ALA A 379 6.35 1.65 -23.61
C ALA A 379 7.77 1.75 -24.19
N ALA A 380 8.75 2.12 -23.35
CA ALA A 380 10.14 2.24 -23.77
C ALA A 380 10.83 0.87 -23.97
N LEU A 381 10.54 -0.11 -23.11
CA LEU A 381 11.20 -1.43 -23.12
C LEU A 381 10.65 -2.38 -24.18
N ALA A 382 9.42 -2.18 -24.61
CA ALA A 382 8.77 -3.05 -25.59
C ALA A 382 7.88 -2.24 -26.55
N PRO A 383 8.48 -1.41 -27.41
CA PRO A 383 7.73 -0.60 -28.38
C PRO A 383 6.81 -1.46 -29.24
N GLY A 384 5.55 -1.02 -29.39
CA GLY A 384 4.53 -1.73 -30.18
C GLY A 384 3.88 -2.93 -29.48
N ARG A 385 4.33 -3.31 -28.28
CA ARG A 385 3.66 -4.34 -27.45
C ARG A 385 2.78 -3.67 -26.39
N THR A 386 1.57 -4.18 -26.23
CA THR A 386 0.66 -3.77 -25.16
C THR A 386 0.71 -4.76 -24.01
N PHE A 387 0.96 -4.26 -22.80
CA PHE A 387 0.88 -5.06 -21.58
C PHE A 387 -0.32 -4.57 -20.78
N PRO A 388 -1.34 -5.40 -20.54
CA PRO A 388 -2.46 -4.98 -19.73
C PRO A 388 -2.00 -4.82 -18.27
N VAL A 389 -2.08 -3.58 -17.77
CA VAL A 389 -1.78 -3.22 -16.38
C VAL A 389 -3.02 -2.60 -15.74
N LEU A 390 -3.65 -3.39 -14.87
CA LEU A 390 -4.76 -2.97 -14.03
C LEU A 390 -4.21 -2.44 -12.71
N SER A 391 -4.71 -1.31 -12.23
CA SER A 391 -4.48 -0.88 -10.84
C SER A 391 -5.78 -0.94 -10.08
N ALA A 392 -5.77 -1.62 -8.95
CA ALA A 392 -6.93 -1.86 -8.10
C ALA A 392 -6.63 -1.30 -6.70
N HIS A 393 -7.22 -0.15 -6.39
CA HIS A 393 -6.97 0.54 -5.14
C HIS A 393 -8.14 0.36 -4.17
N PRO A 394 -8.01 -0.50 -3.15
CA PRO A 394 -9.07 -0.67 -2.18
C PRO A 394 -9.19 0.53 -1.25
N ALA A 395 -10.43 0.87 -0.93
CA ALA A 395 -10.75 1.75 0.17
C ALA A 395 -10.69 0.97 1.49
N GLY A 396 -9.96 1.50 2.47
CA GLY A 396 -9.95 0.96 3.83
C GLY A 396 -11.29 1.19 4.54
N PRO A 397 -11.67 0.34 5.50
CA PRO A 397 -12.88 0.56 6.28
C PRO A 397 -12.69 1.64 7.36
N VAL A 398 -11.45 2.00 7.71
CA VAL A 398 -11.13 3.07 8.66
C VAL A 398 -10.54 4.27 7.92
N TRP A 399 -11.14 5.43 8.15
CA TRP A 399 -10.74 6.71 7.57
C TRP A 399 -10.32 7.66 8.66
N LEU A 400 -9.36 8.52 8.34
CA LEU A 400 -8.84 9.50 9.26
C LEU A 400 -9.10 10.90 8.73
N THR A 401 -9.27 11.85 9.64
CA THR A 401 -9.19 13.28 9.32
C THR A 401 -8.07 13.94 10.11
N ASP A 402 -7.47 14.97 9.53
CA ASP A 402 -6.55 15.85 10.22
C ASP A 402 -7.29 16.73 11.26
N ARG A 403 -6.55 17.62 11.92
CA ARG A 403 -7.08 18.55 12.93
C ARG A 403 -8.11 19.55 12.38
N LEU A 404 -8.16 19.72 11.06
CA LEU A 404 -9.10 20.61 10.36
C LEU A 404 -10.29 19.84 9.80
N GLY A 405 -10.44 18.55 10.13
CA GLY A 405 -11.50 17.69 9.61
C GLY A 405 -11.32 17.31 8.15
N ARG A 406 -10.14 17.54 7.55
CA ARG A 406 -9.85 17.16 6.17
C ARG A 406 -9.42 15.71 6.12
N PRO A 407 -9.80 14.91 5.11
CA PRO A 407 -9.38 13.53 4.99
C PRO A 407 -7.86 13.44 4.94
N THR A 408 -7.33 12.49 5.69
CA THR A 408 -5.92 12.13 5.64
C THR A 408 -5.78 10.62 5.47
N SER A 409 -4.57 10.17 5.21
CA SER A 409 -4.24 8.76 5.18
C SER A 409 -3.56 8.35 6.48
N ALA A 410 -3.78 7.11 6.92
CA ALA A 410 -3.04 6.54 8.05
C ALA A 410 -1.53 6.56 7.82
N TYR A 411 -1.07 6.58 6.56
CA TYR A 411 0.36 6.75 6.28
C TYR A 411 0.92 8.07 6.83
N TRP A 412 0.18 9.18 6.71
CA TRP A 412 0.65 10.50 7.14
C TRP A 412 0.37 10.77 8.62
N ASP A 413 -0.85 10.43 9.06
CA ASP A 413 -1.37 10.77 10.38
C ASP A 413 -1.83 9.50 11.13
N ASP A 414 -0.94 8.51 11.28
CA ASP A 414 -1.24 7.27 11.99
C ASP A 414 -1.56 7.56 13.48
N PRO A 415 -2.75 7.21 13.98
CA PRO A 415 -3.12 7.41 15.37
C PRO A 415 -2.51 6.35 16.31
N GLY A 416 -1.76 5.39 15.77
CA GLY A 416 -1.32 4.19 16.47
C GLY A 416 -2.39 3.11 16.51
N PRO A 417 -2.12 2.01 17.24
CA PRO A 417 -3.03 0.86 17.31
C PRO A 417 -4.26 1.09 18.21
N VAL A 418 -4.25 2.14 19.04
CA VAL A 418 -5.31 2.42 20.02
C VAL A 418 -5.71 3.87 19.93
N ALA A 419 -7.01 4.13 19.87
CA ALA A 419 -7.54 5.49 19.88
C ALA A 419 -8.57 5.70 20.99
N ALA A 420 -8.60 6.90 21.57
CA ALA A 420 -9.47 7.26 22.68
C ALA A 420 -10.89 7.55 22.17
N THR A 421 -11.92 7.05 22.82
CA THR A 421 -13.32 7.31 22.46
C THR A 421 -13.84 8.56 23.17
N GLY A 422 -14.92 9.16 22.65
CA GLY A 422 -15.49 10.41 23.16
C GLY A 422 -16.07 10.33 24.58
N ASN A 423 -16.29 9.11 25.08
CA ASN A 423 -16.66 8.84 26.47
C ASN A 423 -15.45 8.54 27.38
N GLY A 424 -14.22 8.81 26.93
CA GLY A 424 -12.99 8.57 27.69
C GLY A 424 -12.48 7.12 27.66
N GLY A 425 -13.17 6.20 26.95
CA GLY A 425 -12.72 4.83 26.73
C GLY A 425 -11.56 4.73 25.72
N ARG A 426 -11.13 3.50 25.43
CA ARG A 426 -10.08 3.20 24.44
C ARG A 426 -10.58 2.10 23.50
N THR A 427 -10.33 2.27 22.20
CA THR A 427 -10.62 1.25 21.17
C THR A 427 -9.32 0.77 20.56
N ASP A 428 -9.11 -0.54 20.57
CA ASP A 428 -8.08 -1.20 19.75
C ASP A 428 -8.54 -1.19 18.29
N LEU A 429 -7.85 -0.40 17.47
CA LEU A 429 -8.16 -0.20 16.07
C LEU A 429 -7.75 -1.42 15.22
N LEU A 430 -6.74 -2.18 15.64
CA LEU A 430 -6.32 -3.39 14.92
C LEU A 430 -7.36 -4.50 15.13
N ALA A 431 -7.80 -4.70 16.38
CA ALA A 431 -8.88 -5.65 16.68
C ALA A 431 -10.21 -5.25 15.99
N LEU A 432 -10.49 -3.95 15.88
CA LEU A 432 -11.62 -3.45 15.10
C LEU A 432 -11.49 -3.82 13.62
N LEU A 433 -10.31 -3.62 13.01
CA LEU A 433 -10.05 -4.00 11.62
C LEU A 433 -10.25 -5.50 11.38
N ASP A 434 -9.80 -6.36 12.29
CA ASP A 434 -10.05 -7.80 12.22
C ASP A 434 -11.55 -8.13 12.22
N ARG A 435 -12.34 -7.48 13.09
CA ARG A 435 -13.81 -7.66 13.11
C ARG A 435 -14.47 -7.19 11.82
N LEU A 436 -14.02 -6.08 11.24
CA LEU A 436 -14.56 -5.54 9.99
C LEU A 436 -14.19 -6.38 8.76
N HIS A 437 -13.10 -7.14 8.84
CA HIS A 437 -12.65 -8.06 7.80
C HIS A 437 -13.01 -9.52 8.06
N ALA A 438 -13.62 -9.83 9.20
CA ALA A 438 -14.11 -11.16 9.49
C ALA A 438 -15.15 -11.56 8.41
N PRO A 439 -15.18 -12.84 7.99
CA PRO A 439 -16.24 -13.34 7.14
C PRO A 439 -17.60 -13.02 7.79
N VAL A 440 -18.52 -12.45 7.01
CA VAL A 440 -19.91 -12.34 7.44
C VAL A 440 -20.46 -13.77 7.39
N GLY A 441 -20.71 -14.36 8.56
CA GLY A 441 -21.24 -15.70 8.72
C GLY A 441 -22.70 -15.82 8.33
#